data_AF-A0A9D1M495-F1
#
_entry.id   AF-A0A9D1M495-F1
#
_cell.length_a   1.000
_cell.length_b   1.000
_cell.length_c   1.000
_cell.angle_alpha   90.00
_cell.angle_beta   90.00
_cell.angle_gamma   90.00
#
_symmetry.space_group_name_H-M   'P 1'
#
loop_
_entity.id
_entity.type
_entity.pdbx_description
1 polymer ?
#
loop_
_entity_poly.entity_id
_entity_poly.type
_entity_poly.pdbx_seq_one_letter_code
_entity_poly.pdbx_strand_id
1 'polypeptide(L)'
;MKSEKFIAGLRQISKDKAGRIVIWGLLEHARIHQTVFDSNASLMAFREGERNFGLWLEDCLTKVNPNLIYEIAKEINDDNDK
;
A
#
# COMPACT_ATOMS: atom_id res chain seq x y z
N MET A 1 4.61 9.29 -16.70
CA MET A 1 4.88 7.88 -17.09
C MET A 1 5.42 7.17 -15.85
N LYS A 2 4.77 6.11 -15.37
CA LYS A 2 5.33 5.32 -14.26
C LYS A 2 6.66 4.73 -14.73
N SER A 3 7.69 4.80 -13.90
CA SER A 3 8.99 4.24 -14.28
C SER A 3 8.88 2.72 -14.34
N GLU A 4 9.04 2.11 -15.51
CA GLU A 4 9.10 0.64 -15.67
C GLU A 4 10.12 0.01 -14.70
N LYS A 5 11.22 0.72 -14.42
CA LYS A 5 12.23 0.30 -13.43
C LYS A 5 11.64 0.21 -12.01
N PHE A 6 10.75 1.12 -11.64
CA PHE A 6 10.09 1.11 -10.33
C PHE A 6 9.16 -0.11 -10.20
N ILE A 7 8.36 -0.39 -11.22
CA ILE A 7 7.48 -1.58 -11.24
C ILE A 7 8.30 -2.88 -11.19
N ALA A 8 9.41 -2.95 -11.93
CA ALA A 8 10.33 -4.07 -11.85
C ALA A 8 10.96 -4.22 -10.45
N GLY A 9 11.33 -3.11 -9.82
CA GLY A 9 11.82 -3.08 -8.44
C GLY A 9 10.78 -3.59 -7.44
N LEU A 10 9.54 -3.10 -7.52
CA LEU A 10 8.42 -3.58 -6.71
C LEU A 10 8.20 -5.08 -6.88
N ARG A 11 8.23 -5.58 -8.12
CA ARG A 11 8.13 -7.02 -8.42
C ARG A 11 9.24 -7.83 -7.79
N GLN A 12 10.45 -7.28 -7.69
CA GLN A 12 11.57 -7.98 -7.08
C GLN A 12 11.46 -8.01 -5.56
N ILE A 13 11.16 -6.89 -4.91
CA ILE A 13 11.05 -6.83 -3.45
C ILE A 13 9.83 -7.61 -2.92
N SER A 14 8.73 -7.67 -3.67
CA SER A 14 7.51 -8.36 -3.24
C SER A 14 7.66 -9.88 -3.18
N LYS A 15 8.73 -10.45 -3.76
CA LYS A 15 9.05 -11.88 -3.63
C LYS A 15 9.51 -12.24 -2.22
N ASP A 16 10.13 -11.30 -1.52
CA ASP A 16 10.62 -11.48 -0.16
C ASP A 16 9.54 -11.10 0.87
N LYS A 17 9.45 -11.88 1.97
CA LYS A 17 8.48 -11.63 3.04
C LYS A 17 8.70 -10.28 3.73
N ALA A 18 9.95 -9.91 4.02
CA ALA A 18 10.25 -8.61 4.63
C ALA A 18 9.87 -7.46 3.68
N GLY A 19 10.09 -7.63 2.38
CA GLY A 19 9.65 -6.67 1.36
C GLY A 19 8.12 -6.46 1.37
N ARG A 20 7.36 -7.55 1.49
CA ARG A 20 5.89 -7.50 1.60
C ARG A 20 5.42 -6.80 2.89
N ILE A 21 6.08 -7.04 4.02
CA ILE A 21 5.80 -6.34 5.29
C ILE A 21 6.01 -4.82 5.15
N VAL A 22 7.12 -4.41 4.52
CA VAL A 22 7.40 -2.98 4.29
C VAL A 22 6.34 -2.36 3.37
N ILE A 23 5.98 -3.04 2.28
CA ILE A 23 4.91 -2.59 1.38
C ILE A 23 3.59 -2.41 2.15
N TRP A 24 3.21 -3.39 2.97
CA TRP A 24 2.00 -3.30 3.78
C TRP A 24 2.02 -2.11 4.73
N GLY A 25 3.12 -1.92 5.46
CA GLY A 25 3.25 -0.79 6.38
C GLY A 25 3.11 0.57 5.68
N LEU A 26 3.57 0.69 4.43
CA LEU A 26 3.36 1.90 3.62
C LEU A 26 1.88 2.11 3.25
N LEU A 27 1.15 1.04 2.91
CA LEU A 27 -0.28 1.11 2.60
C LEU A 27 -1.11 1.45 3.85
N GLU A 28 -0.77 0.88 5.00
CA GLU A 28 -1.38 1.20 6.29
C GLU A 28 -1.13 2.65 6.70
N HIS A 29 0.11 3.12 6.57
CA HIS A 29 0.47 4.51 6.83
C HIS A 29 -0.33 5.47 5.93
N ALA A 30 -0.54 5.10 4.67
CA ALA A 30 -1.33 5.86 3.72
C ALA A 30 -2.85 5.82 3.97
N ARG A 31 -3.33 5.04 4.95
CA ARG A 31 -4.74 5.00 5.38
C ARG A 31 -5.73 4.73 4.23
N ILE A 32 -5.33 3.93 3.23
CA ILE A 32 -6.14 3.68 2.02
C ILE A 32 -7.51 3.04 2.30
N HIS A 33 -7.66 2.39 3.45
CA HIS A 33 -8.91 1.73 3.88
C HIS A 33 -9.64 2.49 5.00
N GLN A 34 -9.17 3.68 5.41
CA GLN A 34 -9.77 4.48 6.49
C GLN A 34 -10.40 5.77 5.97
N THR A 35 -11.51 6.22 6.55
CA THR A 35 -12.11 7.50 6.17
C THR A 35 -11.13 8.66 6.40
N VAL A 36 -11.04 9.56 5.42
CA VAL A 36 -10.24 10.80 5.53
C VAL A 36 -11.04 11.95 6.13
N PHE A 37 -12.38 11.80 6.19
CA PHE A 37 -13.27 12.86 6.62
C PHE A 37 -12.93 13.33 8.02
N ASP A 38 -12.81 14.64 8.18
CA ASP A 38 -12.61 15.30 9.45
C ASP A 38 -13.29 16.68 9.43
N SER A 39 -13.83 17.11 10.57
CA SER A 39 -14.37 18.46 10.74
C SER A 39 -13.31 19.55 10.58
N ASN A 40 -12.04 19.21 10.81
CA ASN A 40 -10.90 20.07 10.54
C ASN A 40 -10.45 19.91 9.08
N ALA A 41 -10.71 20.93 8.26
CA ALA A 41 -10.38 20.92 6.84
C ALA A 41 -8.89 20.70 6.53
N SER A 42 -7.99 21.27 7.34
CA SER A 42 -6.53 21.10 7.14
C SER A 42 -6.09 19.65 7.42
N LEU A 43 -6.67 19.03 8.44
CA LEU A 43 -6.39 17.63 8.76
C LEU A 43 -6.96 16.68 7.70
N MET A 44 -8.19 16.94 7.23
CA MET A 44 -8.78 16.18 6.13
C MET A 44 -7.93 16.28 4.86
N ALA A 45 -7.48 17.49 4.49
CA ALA A 45 -6.62 17.69 3.32
C ALA A 45 -5.28 16.95 3.44
N PHE A 46 -4.67 16.95 4.63
CA PHE A 46 -3.45 16.19 4.89
C PHE A 46 -3.67 14.68 4.73
N ARG A 47 -4.74 14.14 5.33
CA ARG A 47 -5.12 12.71 5.21
C ARG A 47 -5.44 12.31 3.78
N GLU A 48 -6.04 13.19 3.00
CA GLU A 48 -6.29 12.94 1.58
C GLU A 48 -4.98 12.88 0.77
N GLY A 49 -3.98 13.69 1.16
CA GLY A 49 -2.63 13.58 0.61
C GLY A 49 -1.98 12.21 0.90
N GLU A 50 -2.08 11.72 2.14
CA GLU A 50 -1.61 10.38 2.53
C GLU A 50 -2.31 9.28 1.70
N ARG A 51 -3.64 9.36 1.60
CA ARG A 51 -4.45 8.41 0.81
C ARG A 51 -4.09 8.43 -0.67
N ASN A 52 -3.85 9.61 -1.25
CA ASN A 52 -3.45 9.75 -2.65
C ASN A 52 -2.10 9.05 -2.92
N PHE A 53 -1.13 9.15 -2.00
CA PHE A 53 0.11 8.38 -2.08
C PHE A 53 -0.15 6.86 -2.04
N GLY A 54 -1.02 6.41 -1.14
CA GLY A 54 -1.40 5.01 -1.04
C GLY A 54 -2.09 4.46 -2.28
N LEU A 55 -3.04 5.20 -2.86
CA LEU A 55 -3.72 4.85 -4.12
C LEU A 55 -2.72 4.78 -5.29
N TRP A 56 -1.74 5.67 -5.31
CA TRP A 56 -0.67 5.62 -6.30
C TRP A 56 0.19 4.35 -6.16
N LEU A 57 0.54 3.98 -4.93
CA LEU A 57 1.29 2.76 -4.64
C LEU A 57 0.47 1.51 -5.00
N GLU A 58 -0.82 1.48 -4.65
CA GLU A 58 -1.76 0.42 -5.02
C GLU A 58 -1.80 0.22 -6.55
N ASP A 59 -2.00 1.28 -7.35
CA ASP A 59 -1.96 1.17 -8.82
C ASP A 59 -0.57 0.75 -9.34
N CYS A 60 0.51 0.88 -8.57
CA CYS A 60 1.81 0.30 -8.94
C CYS A 60 1.85 -1.20 -8.65
N LEU A 61 1.35 -1.63 -7.49
CA LEU A 61 1.29 -3.03 -7.08
C LEU A 61 0.35 -3.85 -7.95
N THR A 62 -0.80 -3.30 -8.35
CA THR A 62 -1.73 -3.96 -9.29
C THR A 62 -1.06 -4.29 -10.63
N LYS A 63 -0.11 -3.46 -11.09
CA LYS A 63 0.67 -3.70 -12.33
C LYS A 63 1.75 -4.77 -12.15
N VAL A 64 2.19 -5.00 -10.91
CA VAL A 64 3.07 -6.12 -10.58
C VAL A 64 2.30 -7.43 -10.61
N ASN A 65 1.26 -7.52 -9.79
CA ASN A 65 0.31 -8.62 -9.69
C ASN A 65 -1.00 -8.08 -9.07
N PRO A 66 -2.15 -8.18 -9.75
CA PRO A 66 -3.44 -7.72 -9.23
C PRO A 66 -3.83 -8.31 -7.87
N ASN A 67 -3.37 -9.52 -7.55
CA ASN A 67 -3.71 -10.23 -6.31
C ASN A 67 -2.70 -9.96 -5.17
N LEU A 68 -1.62 -9.21 -5.44
CA LEU A 68 -0.52 -9.06 -4.49
C LEU A 68 -0.95 -8.48 -3.14
N ILE A 69 -1.82 -7.45 -3.14
CA ILE A 69 -2.29 -6.82 -1.90
C ILE A 69 -3.12 -7.80 -1.08
N TYR A 70 -3.96 -8.61 -1.74
CA TYR A 70 -4.74 -9.64 -1.07
C TYR A 70 -3.85 -10.74 -0.47
N GLU A 71 -2.84 -11.18 -1.21
CA GLU A 71 -1.85 -12.16 -0.73
C GLU A 71 -1.11 -11.65 0.51
N ILE A 72 -0.67 -10.38 0.49
CA ILE A 72 -0.01 -9.72 1.63
C ILE A 72 -0.94 -9.63 2.84
N ALA A 73 -2.17 -9.14 2.63
CA ALA A 73 -3.14 -9.00 3.72
C ALA A 73 -3.48 -10.35 4.37
N LYS A 74 -3.62 -11.41 3.56
CA LYS A 74 -3.83 -12.77 4.06
C LYS A 74 -2.63 -13.26 4.89
N GLU A 75 -1.41 -13.09 4.37
CA GLU A 75 -0.19 -13.50 5.06
C GLU A 75 -0.05 -12.82 6.43
N ILE A 76 -0.39 -11.53 6.53
CA ILE A 76 -0.29 -10.78 7.78
C ILE A 76 -1.36 -11.18 8.79
N ASN A 77 -2.60 -11.41 8.33
CA ASN A 77 -3.64 -11.94 9.21
C ASN A 77 -3.27 -13.33 9.74
N ASP A 78 -2.76 -14.22 8.88
CA ASP A 78 -2.31 -15.57 9.26
C ASP A 78 -1.09 -15.55 10.22
N ASP A 79 -0.30 -14.47 10.24
CA ASP A 79 0.81 -14.28 11.18
C ASP A 79 0.36 -13.70 12.53
N ASN A 80 -0.68 -12.86 12.56
CA ASN A 80 -1.22 -12.29 13.80
C ASN A 80 -2.01 -13.30 14.65
N ASP A 81 -2.51 -14.37 14.03
CA ASP A 81 -3.24 -15.46 14.69
C ASP A 81 -2.33 -16.55 15.29
N LYS A 82 -1.00 -16.40 15.20
CA LYS A 82 0.00 -17.33 15.76
C LYS A 82 0.69 -16.77 17.01
#